data_AF-A0A7D9MAS1-F1
#
_entry.id   AF-A0A7D9MAS1-F1
#
_cell.length_a   1.000
_cell.length_b   1.000
_cell.length_c   1.000
_cell.angle_alpha   90.00
_cell.angle_beta   90.00
_cell.angle_gamma   90.00
#
_symmetry.space_group_name_H-M   'P 1'
#
loop_
_entity.id
_entity.type
_entity.pdbx_description
1 polymer ?
#
loop_
_entity_poly.entity_id
_entity_poly.type
_entity_poly.pdbx_seq_one_letter_code
_entity_poly.pdbx_strand_id
1 'polypeptide(L)'
;LPQSCHRVALKVLGRYDDDVWLGRHGIRTWSSEGEWAVSYHGTAPENIRRICSGGYDTGTCTKQMFGPGIYSTPSFAVAESYAKQFVLKGVSYKMLLQNRVNLNSSNIVAKENNHTEADYFVTPDDKDIRPYGVCLKQV
;
A
#
# COMPACT_ATOMS: atom_id res chain seq x y z
N LEU A 1 -12.32 5.35 -1.98
CA LEU A 1 -11.30 6.10 -2.76
C LEU A 1 -11.91 7.44 -3.16
N PRO A 2 -11.10 8.50 -3.36
CA PRO A 2 -11.59 9.79 -3.88
C PRO A 2 -12.30 9.62 -5.24
N GLN A 3 -13.26 10.50 -5.57
CA GLN A 3 -14.04 10.42 -6.83
C GLN A 3 -13.17 10.49 -8.10
N SER A 4 -12.01 11.17 -8.07
CA SER A 4 -11.07 11.25 -9.19
C SER A 4 -10.05 10.09 -9.26
N CYS A 5 -10.25 9.04 -8.46
CA CYS A 5 -9.33 7.92 -8.35
C CYS A 5 -9.92 6.64 -8.96
N HIS A 6 -9.23 6.11 -9.97
CA HIS A 6 -9.53 4.82 -10.59
C HIS A 6 -8.64 3.73 -10.00
N ARG A 7 -9.22 2.59 -9.63
CA ARG A 7 -8.47 1.42 -9.14
C ARG A 7 -8.39 0.34 -10.21
N VAL A 8 -7.18 -0.16 -10.47
CA VAL A 8 -6.93 -1.37 -11.25
C VAL A 8 -6.48 -2.48 -10.29
N ALA A 9 -7.12 -3.65 -10.36
CA ALA A 9 -6.74 -4.80 -9.56
C ALA A 9 -5.50 -5.50 -10.16
N LEU A 10 -4.60 -5.98 -9.29
CA LEU A 10 -3.49 -6.84 -9.69
C LEU A 10 -3.94 -8.30 -9.65
N LYS A 11 -3.44 -9.13 -10.58
CA LYS A 11 -3.65 -10.58 -10.55
C LYS A 11 -2.79 -11.18 -9.44
N VAL A 12 -3.41 -11.46 -8.30
CA VAL A 12 -2.73 -11.94 -7.08
C VAL A 12 -3.21 -13.31 -6.59
N LEU A 13 -4.32 -13.83 -7.10
CA LEU A 13 -4.83 -15.14 -6.73
C LEU A 13 -3.80 -16.22 -7.08
N GLY A 14 -3.45 -17.05 -6.08
CA GLY A 14 -2.43 -18.09 -6.20
C GLY A 14 -1.00 -17.58 -6.40
N ARG A 15 -0.73 -16.29 -6.17
CA ARG A 15 0.63 -15.71 -6.22
C ARG A 15 1.42 -15.94 -4.93
N TYR A 16 0.73 -16.11 -3.82
CA TYR A 16 1.31 -16.29 -2.48
C TYR A 16 0.87 -17.64 -1.90
N ASP A 17 1.35 -17.97 -0.70
CA ASP A 17 1.11 -19.28 -0.05
C ASP A 17 -0.38 -19.63 0.09
N ASP A 18 -1.22 -18.62 0.34
CA ASP A 18 -2.68 -18.72 0.36
C ASP A 18 -3.33 -17.40 -0.10
N ASP A 19 -4.66 -17.39 -0.22
CA ASP A 19 -5.48 -16.22 -0.56
C ASP A 19 -6.32 -15.69 0.62
N VAL A 20 -6.16 -16.24 1.83
CA VAL A 20 -6.95 -15.87 3.03
C VAL A 20 -6.74 -14.40 3.40
N TRP A 21 -5.52 -13.89 3.21
CA TRP A 21 -5.15 -12.50 3.43
C TRP A 21 -6.00 -11.48 2.64
N LEU A 22 -6.60 -11.87 1.51
CA LEU A 22 -7.51 -11.01 0.75
C LEU A 22 -8.87 -10.84 1.44
N GLY A 23 -9.21 -11.74 2.35
CA GLY A 23 -10.53 -11.87 2.97
C GLY A 23 -11.51 -12.65 2.09
N ARG A 24 -12.63 -13.07 2.69
CA ARG A 24 -13.71 -13.77 1.98
C ARG A 24 -14.37 -12.88 0.91
N HIS A 25 -14.88 -13.51 -0.15
CA HIS A 25 -15.65 -12.83 -1.19
C HIS A 25 -16.92 -12.15 -0.64
N GLY A 26 -17.35 -11.07 -1.29
CA GLY A 26 -18.61 -10.37 -0.99
C GLY A 26 -18.43 -8.97 -0.39
N ILE A 27 -19.52 -8.18 -0.41
CA ILE A 27 -19.59 -6.87 0.25
C ILE A 27 -19.79 -7.11 1.75
N ARG A 28 -18.83 -6.68 2.57
CA ARG A 28 -18.83 -6.92 4.03
C ARG A 28 -18.42 -5.65 4.77
N THR A 29 -18.93 -5.49 5.99
CA THR A 29 -18.57 -4.38 6.89
C THR A 29 -17.66 -4.82 8.05
N TRP A 30 -17.27 -6.10 8.08
CA TRP A 30 -16.37 -6.67 9.08
C TRP A 30 -15.26 -7.50 8.41
N SER A 31 -14.12 -7.63 9.10
CA SER A 31 -12.99 -8.45 8.66
C SER A 31 -13.31 -9.95 8.76
N SER A 32 -12.72 -10.75 7.87
CA SER A 32 -12.65 -12.20 8.05
C SER A 32 -11.44 -12.61 8.88
N GLU A 33 -11.53 -13.78 9.52
CA GLU A 33 -10.38 -14.44 10.11
C GLU A 33 -9.26 -14.62 9.06
N GLY A 34 -8.04 -14.27 9.44
CA GLY A 34 -6.85 -14.28 8.56
C GLY A 34 -6.78 -13.16 7.52
N GLU A 35 -7.80 -12.30 7.41
CA GLU A 35 -7.78 -11.14 6.50
C GLU A 35 -6.77 -10.09 6.98
N TRP A 36 -5.91 -9.64 6.07
CA TRP A 36 -4.92 -8.62 6.36
C TRP A 36 -5.49 -7.21 6.24
N ALA A 37 -4.95 -6.25 6.98
CA ALA A 37 -5.44 -4.87 6.95
C ALA A 37 -5.16 -4.21 5.60
N VAL A 38 -6.02 -3.29 5.17
CA VAL A 38 -5.76 -2.49 3.94
C VAL A 38 -4.82 -1.34 4.29
N SER A 39 -3.80 -1.14 3.46
CA SER A 39 -2.93 0.03 3.52
C SER A 39 -2.59 0.57 2.13
N TYR A 40 -2.00 1.75 2.08
CA TYR A 40 -1.60 2.43 0.85
C TYR A 40 -0.12 2.84 0.91
N HIS A 41 0.53 2.81 -0.25
CA HIS A 41 1.92 3.21 -0.42
C HIS A 41 2.06 4.12 -1.64
N GLY A 42 2.47 5.36 -1.42
CA GLY A 42 2.80 6.32 -2.48
C GLY A 42 4.30 6.39 -2.70
N THR A 43 4.70 6.36 -3.97
CA THR A 43 6.10 6.47 -4.40
C THR A 43 6.16 6.96 -5.85
N ALA A 44 7.32 6.92 -6.47
CA ALA A 44 7.47 7.26 -7.89
C ALA A 44 6.88 6.15 -8.79
N PRO A 45 6.29 6.48 -9.96
CA PRO A 45 5.63 5.51 -10.85
C PRO A 45 6.52 4.33 -11.26
N GLU A 46 7.82 4.55 -11.43
CA GLU A 46 8.82 3.52 -11.74
C GLU A 46 8.97 2.49 -10.62
N ASN A 47 8.88 2.91 -9.35
CA ASN A 47 8.91 2.01 -8.21
C ASN A 47 7.62 1.20 -8.13
N ILE A 48 6.46 1.80 -8.43
CA ILE A 48 5.20 1.07 -8.52
C ILE A 48 5.27 -0.02 -9.58
N ARG A 49 5.81 0.29 -10.77
CA ARG A 49 6.00 -0.72 -11.84
C ARG A 49 6.88 -1.88 -11.36
N ARG A 50 8.01 -1.59 -10.72
CA ARG A 50 8.91 -2.62 -10.15
C ARG A 50 8.20 -3.48 -9.10
N ILE A 51 7.45 -2.86 -8.20
CA ILE A 51 6.72 -3.57 -7.14
C ILE A 51 5.61 -4.45 -7.72
N CYS A 52 4.85 -3.97 -8.70
CA CYS A 52 3.83 -4.78 -9.36
C CYS A 52 4.43 -6.03 -10.03
N SER A 53 5.59 -5.90 -10.69
CA SER A 53 6.24 -7.01 -11.37
C SER A 53 6.98 -7.97 -10.43
N GLY A 54 7.66 -7.45 -9.40
CA GLY A 54 8.63 -8.21 -8.60
C GLY A 54 8.26 -8.39 -7.12
N GLY A 55 7.28 -7.64 -6.61
CA GLY A 55 7.06 -7.53 -5.16
C GLY A 55 7.88 -6.39 -4.55
N TYR A 56 7.74 -6.20 -3.23
CA TYR A 56 8.56 -5.24 -2.51
C TYR A 56 10.01 -5.73 -2.41
N ASP A 57 10.95 -4.79 -2.28
CA ASP A 57 12.36 -5.08 -2.02
C ASP A 57 12.84 -4.19 -0.87
N THR A 58 13.05 -4.81 0.29
CA THR A 58 13.48 -4.12 1.51
C THR A 58 14.88 -3.50 1.37
N GLY A 59 15.73 -4.04 0.49
CA GLY A 59 17.06 -3.47 0.18
C GLY A 59 17.00 -2.12 -0.51
N THR A 60 15.86 -1.77 -1.13
CA THR A 60 15.65 -0.45 -1.76
C THR A 60 14.99 0.57 -0.84
N CYS A 61 14.63 0.19 0.38
CA CYS A 61 13.95 1.07 1.33
C CYS A 61 14.93 2.05 2.00
N THR A 62 14.99 3.27 1.49
CA THR A 62 15.92 4.31 1.96
C THR A 62 15.40 5.14 3.12
N LYS A 63 14.08 5.14 3.37
CA LYS A 63 13.46 5.91 4.46
C LYS A 63 13.29 5.04 5.70
N GLN A 64 13.77 5.52 6.85
CA GLN A 64 13.78 4.76 8.10
C GLN A 64 13.42 5.62 9.33
N MET A 65 12.54 6.62 9.17
CA MET A 65 12.17 7.55 10.25
C MET A 65 11.70 6.83 11.53
N PHE A 66 10.98 5.73 11.39
CA PHE A 66 10.46 4.89 12.47
C PHE A 66 11.08 3.48 12.46
N GLY A 67 12.29 3.35 11.88
CA GLY A 67 13.01 2.08 11.71
C GLY A 67 13.01 1.53 10.28
N PRO A 68 13.85 0.51 10.01
CA PRO A 68 13.94 -0.11 8.69
C PRO A 68 12.66 -0.89 8.34
N GLY A 69 12.20 -0.75 7.10
CA GLY A 69 11.08 -1.53 6.58
C GLY A 69 10.32 -0.82 5.46
N ILE A 70 9.26 -1.47 5.00
CA ILE A 70 8.33 -0.97 4.00
C ILE A 70 7.28 -0.13 4.71
N TYR A 71 7.19 1.14 4.34
CA TYR A 71 6.24 2.07 4.94
C TYR A 71 4.91 2.04 4.17
N SER A 72 3.81 1.85 4.87
CA SER A 72 2.46 2.06 4.34
C SER A 72 1.58 2.74 5.38
N THR A 73 0.38 3.19 4.98
CA THR A 73 -0.56 3.85 5.91
C THR A 73 -2.00 3.48 5.52
N PRO A 74 -2.94 3.37 6.47
CA PRO A 74 -4.36 3.23 6.13
C PRO A 74 -4.93 4.50 5.48
N SER A 75 -4.26 5.65 5.61
CA SER A 75 -4.69 6.93 5.05
C SER A 75 -4.26 7.10 3.59
N PHE A 76 -5.24 7.07 2.67
CA PHE A 76 -5.00 7.33 1.26
C PHE A 76 -4.35 8.71 1.02
N ALA A 77 -4.82 9.74 1.73
CA ALA A 77 -4.32 11.12 1.57
C ALA A 77 -2.85 11.25 1.99
N VAL A 78 -2.46 10.60 3.08
CA VAL A 78 -1.06 10.60 3.52
C VAL A 78 -0.19 9.83 2.54
N ALA A 79 -0.61 8.65 2.08
CA ALA A 79 0.12 7.93 1.03
C ALA A 79 0.24 8.78 -0.26
N GLU A 80 -0.80 9.52 -0.65
CA GLU A 80 -0.79 10.41 -1.82
C GLU A 80 0.24 11.55 -1.71
N SER A 81 0.51 12.05 -0.51
CA SER A 81 1.53 13.08 -0.27
C SER A 81 2.94 12.57 -0.65
N TYR A 82 3.18 11.26 -0.56
CA TYR A 82 4.43 10.62 -0.96
C TYR A 82 4.49 10.22 -2.44
N ALA A 83 3.33 10.17 -3.12
CA ALA A 83 3.27 9.81 -4.54
C ALA A 83 3.80 10.93 -5.44
N LYS A 84 4.66 10.57 -6.40
CA LYS A 84 5.16 11.54 -7.39
C LYS A 84 4.18 11.69 -8.54
N GLN A 85 3.97 12.95 -8.95
CA GLN A 85 3.12 13.29 -10.09
C GLN A 85 3.85 12.97 -11.40
N PHE A 86 3.11 12.53 -12.40
CA PHE A 86 3.58 12.31 -13.77
C PHE A 86 2.52 12.71 -14.78
N VAL A 87 2.92 12.92 -16.03
CA VAL A 87 2.02 13.31 -17.12
C VAL A 87 1.77 12.12 -18.04
N LEU A 88 0.51 11.85 -18.36
CA LEU A 88 0.10 10.86 -19.36
C LEU A 88 -0.90 11.53 -20.30
N LYS A 89 -0.57 11.57 -21.61
CA LYS A 89 -1.42 12.18 -22.64
C LYS A 89 -1.87 13.62 -22.31
N GLY A 90 -0.97 14.42 -21.72
CA GLY A 90 -1.23 15.81 -21.35
C GLY A 90 -1.99 16.02 -20.03
N VAL A 91 -2.38 14.95 -19.34
CA VAL A 91 -3.08 15.01 -18.05
C VAL A 91 -2.14 14.56 -16.92
N SER A 92 -2.22 15.25 -15.79
CA SER A 92 -1.41 14.96 -14.61
C SER A 92 -2.06 13.89 -13.72
N TYR A 93 -1.24 12.96 -13.25
CA TYR A 93 -1.69 11.86 -12.39
C TYR A 93 -0.72 11.60 -11.25
N LYS A 94 -1.25 10.99 -10.18
CA LYS A 94 -0.49 10.29 -9.15
C LYS A 94 -0.90 8.82 -9.12
N MET A 95 0.06 7.95 -8.80
CA MET A 95 -0.18 6.52 -8.60
C MET A 95 0.17 6.11 -7.17
N LEU A 96 -0.63 5.21 -6.62
CA LEU A 96 -0.42 4.61 -5.31
C LEU A 96 -0.66 3.10 -5.40
N LEU A 97 0.06 2.33 -4.60
CA LEU A 97 -0.25 0.93 -4.36
C LEU A 97 -1.31 0.82 -3.27
N GLN A 98 -2.26 -0.09 -3.48
CA GLN A 98 -3.15 -0.59 -2.45
C GLN A 98 -2.66 -1.97 -2.03
N ASN A 99 -2.44 -2.12 -0.74
CA ASN A 99 -1.82 -3.28 -0.14
C ASN A 99 -2.75 -3.95 0.86
N ARG A 100 -2.47 -5.22 1.10
CA ARG A 100 -2.85 -5.93 2.32
C ARG A 100 -1.60 -6.09 3.17
N VAL A 101 -1.69 -5.80 4.46
CA VAL A 101 -0.55 -5.84 5.39
C VAL A 101 -0.86 -6.69 6.61
N ASN A 102 0.08 -7.55 6.98
CA ASN A 102 0.05 -8.33 8.20
C ASN A 102 0.47 -7.45 9.39
N LEU A 103 -0.49 -7.07 10.24
CA LEU A 103 -0.21 -6.19 11.38
C LEU A 103 0.48 -6.93 12.55
N ASN A 104 0.44 -8.26 12.59
CA ASN A 104 1.07 -9.03 13.66
C ASN A 104 2.61 -9.00 13.59
N SER A 105 3.16 -8.73 12.41
CA SER A 105 4.59 -8.64 12.14
C SER A 105 5.02 -7.25 11.67
N SER A 106 4.11 -6.27 11.71
CA SER A 106 4.41 -4.87 11.37
C SER A 106 4.43 -4.00 12.62
N ASN A 107 5.32 -3.00 12.65
CA ASN A 107 5.29 -1.98 13.69
C ASN A 107 4.20 -0.94 13.36
N ILE A 108 3.27 -0.74 14.29
CA ILE A 108 2.23 0.28 14.18
C ILE A 108 2.70 1.54 14.87
N VAL A 109 2.93 2.57 14.07
CA VAL A 109 3.34 3.89 14.55
C VAL A 109 2.11 4.78 14.55
N ALA A 110 1.41 4.81 15.69
CA ALA A 110 0.17 5.55 15.86
C ALA A 110 0.39 7.07 15.76
N LYS A 111 -0.57 7.78 15.15
CA LYS A 111 -0.51 9.24 14.95
C LYS A 111 -0.31 10.03 16.23
N GLU A 112 -0.89 9.58 17.35
CA GLU A 112 -0.71 10.23 18.66
C GLU A 112 0.75 10.24 19.15
N ASN A 113 1.58 9.33 18.63
CA ASN A 113 2.93 9.08 19.11
C ASN A 113 4.02 9.46 18.11
N ASN A 114 3.67 10.06 16.96
CA ASN A 114 4.63 10.20 15.85
C ASN A 114 4.72 11.62 15.23
N HIS A 115 4.03 12.61 15.81
CA HIS A 115 3.98 14.00 15.33
C HIS A 115 3.53 14.17 13.87
N THR A 116 2.88 13.16 13.29
CA THR A 116 2.30 13.21 11.95
C THR A 116 0.77 13.18 12.01
N GLU A 117 0.12 13.33 10.86
CA GLU A 117 -1.34 13.31 10.76
C GLU A 117 -1.95 11.92 10.53
N ALA A 118 -1.16 10.83 10.55
CA ALA A 118 -1.69 9.49 10.33
C ALA A 118 -0.87 8.37 10.98
N ASP A 119 -1.53 7.22 11.09
CA ASP A 119 -0.87 5.97 11.46
C ASP A 119 0.02 5.50 10.32
N TYR A 120 1.19 4.96 10.66
CA TYR A 120 2.06 4.28 9.72
C TYR A 120 2.24 2.83 10.14
N PHE A 121 2.31 1.96 9.13
CA PHE A 121 2.72 0.58 9.28
C PHE A 121 4.11 0.44 8.68
N VAL A 122 5.07 0.05 9.52
CA VAL A 122 6.45 -0.25 9.10
C VAL A 122 6.59 -1.76 9.09
N THR A 123 6.59 -2.35 7.91
CA THR A 123 6.64 -3.80 7.70
C THR A 123 8.08 -4.23 7.38
N PRO A 124 8.77 -4.97 8.25
CA PRO A 124 10.18 -5.32 8.06
C PRO A 124 10.44 -6.34 6.95
N ASP A 125 9.49 -7.26 6.71
CA ASP A 125 9.59 -8.36 5.75
C ASP A 125 8.62 -8.13 4.58
N ASP A 126 9.08 -8.34 3.34
CA ASP A 126 8.27 -8.15 2.13
C ASP A 126 7.14 -9.20 1.99
N LYS A 127 7.25 -10.33 2.68
CA LYS A 127 6.20 -11.38 2.72
C LYS A 127 4.94 -10.92 3.42
N ASP A 128 5.07 -9.95 4.32
CA ASP A 128 4.01 -9.45 5.20
C ASP A 128 3.29 -8.21 4.65
N ILE A 129 3.59 -7.80 3.42
CA ILE A 129 2.87 -6.75 2.71
C ILE A 129 2.72 -7.08 1.23
N ARG A 130 1.47 -7.14 0.76
CA ARG A 130 1.13 -7.64 -0.57
C ARG A 130 0.38 -6.57 -1.36
N PRO A 131 0.93 -6.05 -2.47
CA PRO A 131 0.19 -5.17 -3.36
C PRO A 131 -0.87 -5.97 -4.11
N TYR A 132 -2.11 -5.49 -4.10
CA TYR A 132 -3.23 -6.13 -4.81
C TYR A 132 -4.01 -5.17 -5.71
N GLY A 133 -3.68 -3.89 -5.68
CA GLY A 133 -4.27 -2.90 -6.56
C GLY A 133 -3.37 -1.70 -6.79
N VAL A 134 -3.61 -1.00 -7.89
CA VAL A 134 -3.00 0.29 -8.20
C VAL A 134 -4.12 1.32 -8.28
N CYS A 135 -3.97 2.40 -7.54
CA CYS A 135 -4.85 3.55 -7.55
C CYS A 135 -4.23 4.65 -8.42
N LEU A 136 -4.93 5.06 -9.47
CA LEU A 136 -4.55 6.15 -10.36
C LEU A 136 -5.48 7.32 -10.11
N LYS A 137 -4.93 8.42 -9.58
CA LYS A 137 -5.69 9.64 -9.29
C LYS A 137 -5.28 10.74 -10.26
N GLN A 138 -6.26 11.32 -10.96
CA GLN A 138 -6.05 12.55 -11.73
C GLN A 138 -5.88 13.74 -10.78
N VAL A 139 -4.88 14.58 -11.06
CA VAL A 139 -4.53 15.80 -10.28
C VAL A 139 -5.12 17.02 -10.96
#